data_AF-A0A946GT90-F1
#
_entry.id   AF-A0A946GT90-F1
#
_cell.length_a   1.000
_cell.length_b   1.000
_cell.length_c   1.000
_cell.angle_alpha   90.00
_cell.angle_beta   90.00
_cell.angle_gamma   90.00
#
_symmetry.space_group_name_H-M   'P 1'
#
loop_
_entity.id
_entity.type
_entity.pdbx_description
1 polymer ?
#
loop_
_entity_poly.entity_id
_entity_poly.type
_entity_poly.pdbx_seq_one_letter_code
_entity_poly.pdbx_strand_id
1 'polypeptide(L)'
;LEKTLARSPFWLDGHFLVVKALRALGTEYDKAAKTVIRETANFLNRLPEMMELSFSDQTPFASDQTRMWLDAEVLISSAAGDSAGASTGDAAESWDVALAEAGKKAASGETEQAVSIMQQGLQQAGQQRDQMYWRCALAQLLMQLGDAVPAANILEQICMQLDEEQLSIWEPKLLAHTYNLLFQSYQKQSKKNKDDKCLKEKLDKAYEKLCWFDPVTALSVKGG
;
A
#
# COMPACT_ATOMS: atom_id res chain seq x y z
N LEU A 1 -17.52 15.20 -24.55
CA LEU A 1 -17.21 14.98 -23.12
C LEU A 1 -17.01 16.30 -22.37
N GLU A 2 -16.07 17.16 -22.76
CA GLU A 2 -15.76 18.40 -22.02
C GLU A 2 -16.95 19.35 -21.81
N LYS A 3 -17.81 19.54 -22.83
CA LYS A 3 -19.03 20.35 -22.71
C LYS A 3 -20.06 19.82 -21.69
N THR A 4 -20.02 18.52 -21.39
CA THR A 4 -20.91 17.86 -20.41
C THR A 4 -20.31 17.94 -19.00
N LEU A 5 -18.99 17.78 -18.87
CA LEU A 5 -18.24 17.96 -17.62
C LEU A 5 -18.40 19.38 -17.05
N ALA A 6 -18.42 20.40 -17.91
CA ALA A 6 -18.66 21.79 -17.48
C ALA A 6 -20.05 22.03 -16.85
N ARG A 7 -21.03 21.15 -17.09
CA ARG A 7 -22.40 21.26 -16.52
C ARG A 7 -22.62 20.36 -15.30
N SER A 8 -21.70 19.44 -15.03
CA SER A 8 -21.76 18.49 -13.90
C SER A 8 -20.38 18.36 -13.25
N PRO A 9 -19.90 19.40 -12.52
CA PRO A 9 -18.55 19.45 -11.96
C PRO A 9 -18.27 18.39 -10.88
N PHE A 10 -19.31 17.70 -10.42
CA PHE A 10 -19.27 16.69 -9.36
C PHE A 10 -19.26 15.25 -9.88
N TRP A 11 -19.28 15.05 -11.21
CA TRP A 11 -19.33 13.72 -11.81
C TRP A 11 -17.93 13.15 -12.07
N LEU A 12 -17.40 12.41 -11.10
CA LEU A 12 -16.03 11.89 -11.11
C LEU A 12 -15.79 10.86 -12.22
N ASP A 13 -16.81 10.12 -12.63
CA ASP A 13 -16.70 9.20 -13.77
C ASP A 13 -16.37 9.93 -15.08
N GLY A 14 -16.81 11.18 -15.24
CA GLY A 14 -16.48 11.98 -16.40
C GLY A 14 -14.98 12.25 -16.51
N HIS A 15 -14.32 12.52 -15.38
CA HIS A 15 -12.86 12.72 -15.32
C HIS A 15 -12.11 11.43 -15.64
N PHE A 16 -12.57 10.29 -15.13
CA PHE A 16 -12.03 8.97 -15.47
C PHE A 16 -12.11 8.67 -16.97
N LEU A 17 -13.26 8.94 -17.59
CA LEU A 17 -13.45 8.73 -19.04
C LEU A 17 -12.55 9.62 -19.89
N VAL A 18 -12.32 10.87 -19.47
CA VAL A 18 -11.39 11.78 -20.16
C VAL A 18 -9.95 11.25 -20.08
N VAL A 19 -9.50 10.79 -18.91
CA VAL A 19 -8.16 10.22 -18.75
C VAL A 19 -7.99 8.95 -19.58
N LYS A 20 -9.01 8.09 -19.62
CA LYS A 20 -9.03 6.89 -20.46
C LYS A 20 -8.94 7.24 -21.95
N ALA A 21 -9.67 8.26 -22.40
CA ALA A 21 -9.63 8.73 -23.78
C ALA A 21 -8.26 9.32 -24.15
N LEU A 22 -7.66 10.12 -23.26
CA LEU A 22 -6.33 10.71 -23.47
C LEU A 22 -5.24 9.64 -23.56
N ARG A 23 -5.33 8.57 -22.76
CA ARG A 23 -4.41 7.42 -22.86
C ARG A 23 -4.59 6.65 -24.16
N ALA A 24 -5.83 6.49 -24.63
CA ALA A 24 -6.13 5.81 -25.89
C ALA A 24 -5.66 6.60 -27.13
N LEU A 25 -5.52 7.93 -27.03
CA LEU A 25 -4.99 8.79 -28.09
C LEU A 25 -3.46 8.68 -28.26
N GLY A 26 -2.76 7.99 -27.36
CA GLY A 26 -1.32 7.71 -27.48
C GLY A 26 -0.44 8.54 -26.53
N THR A 27 0.85 8.26 -26.57
CA THR A 27 1.86 8.82 -25.62
C THR A 27 2.03 10.33 -25.71
N GLU A 28 1.59 10.93 -26.81
CA GLU A 28 1.62 12.38 -27.08
C GLU A 28 0.72 13.17 -26.10
N TYR A 29 -0.33 12.51 -25.59
CA TYR A 29 -1.33 13.10 -24.69
C TYR A 29 -1.13 12.71 -23.22
N ASP A 30 -0.03 12.02 -22.89
CA ASP A 30 0.26 11.57 -21.52
C ASP A 30 0.38 12.76 -20.53
N LYS A 31 0.96 13.88 -20.97
CA LYS A 31 1.02 15.11 -20.16
C LYS A 31 -0.37 15.68 -19.85
N ALA A 32 -1.28 15.63 -20.82
CA ALA A 32 -2.65 16.08 -20.63
C ALA A 32 -3.41 15.15 -19.67
N ALA A 33 -3.24 13.83 -19.79
CA ALA A 33 -3.84 12.84 -18.89
C ALA A 33 -3.36 13.04 -17.44
N LYS A 34 -2.04 13.22 -17.24
CA LYS A 34 -1.44 13.51 -15.93
C LYS A 34 -1.93 14.82 -15.31
N THR A 35 -2.15 15.84 -16.13
CA THR A 35 -2.70 17.12 -15.66
C THR A 35 -4.12 16.95 -15.14
N VAL A 36 -4.99 16.24 -15.87
CA VAL A 36 -6.37 15.97 -15.43
C VAL A 36 -6.39 15.14 -14.14
N ILE A 37 -5.52 14.14 -14.01
CA ILE A 37 -5.35 13.35 -12.78
C ILE A 37 -5.01 14.27 -11.60
N ARG A 38 -3.99 15.13 -11.74
CA ARG A 38 -3.55 16.02 -10.66
C ARG A 38 -4.64 17.01 -10.23
N GLU A 39 -5.34 17.64 -11.16
CA GLU A 39 -6.42 18.58 -10.81
C GLU A 39 -7.62 17.88 -10.15
N THR A 40 -7.91 16.63 -10.56
CA THR A 40 -8.94 15.80 -9.90
C THR A 40 -8.52 15.46 -8.47
N ALA A 41 -7.23 15.17 -8.26
CA ALA A 41 -6.65 14.89 -6.95
C ALA A 41 -6.75 16.11 -6.01
N ASN A 42 -6.36 17.29 -6.49
CA ASN A 42 -6.46 18.55 -5.74
C ASN A 42 -7.91 18.86 -5.34
N PHE A 43 -8.87 18.60 -6.25
CA PHE A 43 -10.28 18.80 -5.99
C PHE A 43 -10.81 17.88 -4.87
N LEU A 44 -10.42 16.60 -4.90
CA LEU A 44 -10.82 15.62 -3.89
C LEU A 44 -10.15 15.87 -2.52
N ASN A 45 -8.88 16.31 -2.49
CA ASN A 45 -8.23 16.71 -1.24
C ASN A 45 -8.95 17.86 -0.54
N ARG A 46 -9.51 18.81 -1.31
CA ARG A 46 -10.22 19.95 -0.75
C ARG A 46 -11.62 19.57 -0.23
N LEU A 47 -12.21 18.51 -0.78
CA LEU A 47 -13.58 18.07 -0.48
C LEU A 47 -13.63 16.52 -0.44
N PRO A 48 -13.06 15.88 0.59
CA PRO A 48 -12.96 14.41 0.66
C PRO A 48 -14.33 13.72 0.78
N GLU A 49 -15.31 14.41 1.39
CA GLU A 49 -16.69 13.93 1.55
C GLU A 49 -17.38 13.60 0.21
N MET A 50 -16.89 14.17 -0.90
CA MET A 50 -17.39 13.94 -2.25
C MET A 50 -17.40 12.47 -2.70
N MET A 51 -16.52 11.64 -2.14
CA MET A 51 -16.43 10.23 -2.50
C MET A 51 -17.61 9.40 -1.96
N GLU A 52 -18.30 9.91 -0.94
CA GLU A 52 -19.44 9.25 -0.26
C GLU A 52 -20.80 9.79 -0.71
N LEU A 53 -20.83 10.82 -1.56
CA LEU A 53 -22.06 11.47 -2.02
C LEU A 53 -22.67 10.78 -3.25
N SER A 54 -24.00 10.87 -3.33
CA SER A 54 -24.81 10.40 -4.44
C SER A 54 -25.70 11.52 -4.98
N PHE A 55 -26.05 11.44 -6.26
CA PHE A 55 -27.00 12.35 -6.89
C PHE A 55 -28.41 12.12 -6.34
N SER A 56 -29.34 13.04 -6.62
CA SER A 56 -30.73 12.97 -6.16
C SER A 56 -31.50 11.72 -6.63
N ASP A 57 -30.96 11.02 -7.63
CA ASP A 57 -31.46 9.74 -8.17
C ASP A 57 -30.79 8.51 -7.52
N GLN A 58 -30.01 8.70 -6.46
CA GLN A 58 -29.22 7.70 -5.72
C GLN A 58 -28.00 7.14 -6.48
N THR A 59 -27.69 7.65 -7.68
CA THR A 59 -26.49 7.25 -8.40
C THR A 59 -25.25 7.81 -7.68
N PRO A 60 -24.25 6.99 -7.31
CA PRO A 60 -23.04 7.48 -6.65
C PRO A 60 -22.24 8.40 -7.58
N PHE A 61 -21.55 9.38 -7.01
CA PHE A 61 -20.73 10.34 -7.79
C PHE A 61 -19.53 9.70 -8.49
N ALA A 62 -19.05 8.56 -7.96
CA ALA A 62 -18.04 7.71 -8.57
C ALA A 62 -18.53 6.25 -8.57
N SER A 63 -18.55 5.64 -9.75
CA SER A 63 -18.73 4.20 -9.90
C SER A 63 -17.58 3.41 -9.27
N ASP A 64 -17.77 2.11 -9.01
CA ASP A 64 -16.73 1.25 -8.42
C ASP A 64 -15.42 1.27 -9.22
N GLN A 65 -15.52 1.29 -10.55
CA GLN A 65 -14.35 1.37 -11.43
C GLN A 65 -13.62 2.71 -11.29
N THR A 66 -14.37 3.80 -11.14
CA THR A 66 -13.80 5.14 -10.90
C THR A 66 -13.16 5.21 -9.52
N ARG A 67 -13.78 4.63 -8.48
CA ARG A 67 -13.19 4.57 -7.12
C ARG A 67 -11.85 3.83 -7.12
N MET A 68 -11.78 2.67 -7.77
CA MET A 68 -10.52 1.93 -7.92
C MET A 68 -9.44 2.75 -8.62
N TRP A 69 -9.80 3.51 -9.66
CA TRP A 69 -8.87 4.40 -10.35
C TRP A 69 -8.43 5.60 -9.48
N LEU A 70 -9.37 6.17 -8.71
CA LEU A 70 -9.08 7.27 -7.79
C LEU A 70 -8.08 6.81 -6.72
N ASP A 71 -8.27 5.64 -6.13
CA ASP A 71 -7.35 5.06 -5.13
C ASP A 71 -5.99 4.70 -5.74
N ALA A 72 -5.97 4.13 -6.95
CA ALA A 72 -4.75 3.62 -7.57
C ALA A 72 -3.86 4.69 -8.22
N GLU A 73 -4.41 5.85 -8.61
CA GLU A 73 -3.65 6.86 -9.35
C GLU A 73 -3.88 8.30 -8.88
N VAL A 74 -5.09 8.66 -8.43
CA VAL A 74 -5.45 10.06 -8.18
C VAL A 74 -5.09 10.48 -6.76
N LEU A 75 -5.53 9.72 -5.75
CA LEU A 75 -5.23 10.02 -4.34
C LEU A 75 -3.75 9.82 -4.00
N ILE A 76 -3.06 8.92 -4.71
CA ILE A 76 -1.60 8.77 -4.63
C ILE A 76 -0.88 9.99 -5.22
N SER A 77 -1.39 10.57 -6.31
CA SER A 77 -0.79 11.77 -6.95
C SER A 77 -1.00 13.06 -6.15
N SER A 78 -1.99 13.09 -5.24
CA SER A 78 -2.30 14.26 -4.40
C SER A 78 -1.40 14.42 -3.17
N ALA A 79 -0.58 13.42 -2.85
CA ALA A 79 0.42 13.52 -1.79
C ALA A 79 1.62 14.42 -2.17
N ALA A 80 1.74 14.80 -3.44
CA ALA A 80 2.83 15.61 -3.98
C ALA A 80 2.58 17.14 -3.91
N GLY A 81 1.45 17.61 -3.36
CA GLY A 81 1.09 19.03 -3.29
C GLY A 81 0.39 19.39 -1.99
N ASP A 82 1.05 20.21 -1.18
CA ASP A 82 0.56 20.79 0.08
C ASP A 82 0.45 19.83 1.29
N SER A 83 1.61 19.40 1.78
CA SER A 83 1.84 19.18 3.21
C SER A 83 3.29 19.49 3.57
N ALA A 84 3.55 20.77 3.86
CA ALA A 84 4.69 21.19 4.65
C ALA A 84 4.46 20.73 6.10
N GLY A 85 4.73 19.45 6.36
CA GLY A 85 4.52 18.81 7.65
C GLY A 85 5.18 17.44 7.69
N ALA A 86 6.52 17.43 7.76
CA ALA A 86 7.35 16.31 8.19
C ALA A 86 7.03 14.92 7.61
N SER A 87 7.37 14.72 6.33
CA SER A 87 7.88 13.43 5.85
C SER A 87 8.74 13.66 4.62
N THR A 88 9.99 13.24 4.72
CA THR A 88 10.98 13.23 3.64
C THR A 88 10.50 12.39 2.45
N GLY A 89 10.16 13.05 1.32
CA GLY A 89 10.40 12.53 -0.04
C GLY A 89 9.31 11.71 -0.75
N ASP A 90 8.75 12.29 -1.82
CA ASP A 90 8.13 11.65 -2.99
C ASP A 90 9.13 10.74 -3.74
N ALA A 91 8.86 9.43 -3.79
CA ALA A 91 9.28 8.43 -4.79
C ALA A 91 8.74 7.08 -4.28
N ALA A 92 8.23 6.21 -5.17
CA ALA A 92 8.04 4.81 -4.77
C ALA A 92 9.38 4.30 -4.25
N GLU A 93 9.41 3.91 -2.97
CA GLU A 93 10.66 3.54 -2.33
C GLU A 93 11.26 2.33 -3.06
N SER A 94 12.58 2.23 -3.08
CA SER A 94 13.28 1.26 -3.93
C SER A 94 12.84 -0.19 -3.68
N TRP A 95 12.46 -0.50 -2.44
CA TRP A 95 11.90 -1.78 -2.03
C TRP A 95 10.48 -2.04 -2.56
N ASP A 96 9.63 -1.02 -2.69
CA ASP A 96 8.27 -1.18 -3.22
C ASP A 96 8.30 -1.45 -4.73
N VAL A 97 9.17 -0.73 -5.44
CA VAL A 97 9.40 -0.97 -6.88
C VAL A 97 9.95 -2.38 -7.10
N ALA A 98 10.95 -2.77 -6.32
CA ALA A 98 11.53 -4.10 -6.40
C ALA A 98 10.56 -5.21 -6.00
N LEU A 99 9.70 -4.97 -5.00
CA LEU A 99 8.65 -5.91 -4.62
C LEU A 99 7.64 -6.13 -5.75
N ALA A 100 7.23 -5.05 -6.43
CA ALA A 100 6.34 -5.14 -7.59
C ALA A 100 6.98 -5.90 -8.76
N GLU A 101 8.27 -5.68 -9.02
CA GLU A 101 9.02 -6.43 -10.04
C GLU A 101 9.20 -7.91 -9.67
N ALA A 102 9.61 -8.18 -8.42
CA ALA A 102 9.77 -9.52 -7.89
C ALA A 102 8.44 -10.29 -7.90
N GLY A 103 7.33 -9.63 -7.59
CA GLY A 103 5.98 -10.20 -7.69
C GLY A 103 5.61 -10.63 -9.12
N LYS A 104 6.00 -9.85 -10.14
CA LYS A 104 5.79 -10.23 -11.56
C LYS A 104 6.60 -11.47 -11.94
N LYS A 105 7.86 -11.56 -11.50
CA LYS A 105 8.72 -12.74 -11.73
C LYS A 105 8.24 -13.97 -10.96
N ALA A 106 7.77 -13.79 -9.73
CA ALA A 106 7.14 -14.85 -8.97
C ALA A 106 5.92 -15.42 -9.70
N ALA A 107 5.09 -14.55 -10.29
CA ALA A 107 3.91 -14.95 -11.06
C ALA A 107 4.26 -15.68 -12.38
N SER A 108 5.43 -15.43 -12.98
CA SER A 108 5.94 -16.20 -14.13
C SER A 108 6.58 -17.54 -13.76
N GLY A 109 6.64 -17.88 -12.46
CA GLY A 109 7.26 -19.11 -11.95
C GLY A 109 8.76 -18.98 -11.64
N GLU A 110 9.33 -17.77 -11.78
CA GLU A 110 10.74 -17.48 -11.55
C GLU A 110 10.99 -17.03 -10.09
N THR A 111 10.66 -17.89 -9.14
CA THR A 111 10.71 -17.58 -7.69
C THR A 111 12.11 -17.26 -7.18
N GLU A 112 13.13 -17.99 -7.66
CA GLU A 112 14.54 -17.74 -7.31
C GLU A 112 15.00 -16.35 -7.76
N GLN A 113 14.59 -15.90 -8.94
CA GLN A 113 14.91 -14.57 -9.43
C GLN A 113 14.18 -13.48 -8.65
N ALA A 114 12.92 -13.73 -8.27
CA ALA A 114 12.15 -12.80 -7.44
C ALA A 114 12.84 -12.55 -6.09
N VAL A 115 13.31 -13.61 -5.43
CA VAL A 115 14.06 -13.50 -4.17
C VAL A 115 15.43 -12.84 -4.39
N SER A 116 16.11 -13.15 -5.48
CA SER A 116 17.42 -12.57 -5.82
C SER A 116 17.35 -11.04 -5.99
N ILE A 117 16.31 -10.51 -6.63
CA ILE A 117 16.08 -9.05 -6.75
C ILE A 117 16.02 -8.40 -5.36
N MET A 118 15.28 -9.00 -4.44
CA MET A 118 15.13 -8.48 -3.08
C MET A 118 16.44 -8.55 -2.28
N GLN A 119 17.20 -9.64 -2.43
CA GLN A 119 18.50 -9.80 -1.79
C GLN A 119 19.54 -8.80 -2.32
N GLN A 120 19.54 -8.54 -3.63
CA GLN A 120 20.41 -7.55 -4.24
C GLN A 120 20.10 -6.13 -3.71
N GLY A 121 18.83 -5.77 -3.62
CA GLY A 121 18.41 -4.51 -3.03
C GLY A 121 18.84 -4.35 -1.57
N LEU A 122 18.71 -5.43 -0.78
CA LEU A 122 19.16 -5.46 0.62
C LEU A 122 20.68 -5.26 0.74
N GLN A 123 21.49 -5.82 -0.17
CA GLN A 123 22.94 -5.63 -0.17
C GLN A 123 23.37 -4.22 -0.58
N GLN A 124 22.58 -3.56 -1.44
CA GLN A 124 22.83 -2.20 -1.90
C GLN A 124 22.34 -1.13 -0.91
N ALA A 125 21.46 -1.50 0.03
CA ALA A 125 20.94 -0.60 1.05
C ALA A 125 22.03 -0.19 2.05
N GLY A 126 22.46 1.06 1.96
CA GLY A 126 23.53 1.61 2.80
C GLY A 126 23.09 1.96 4.23
N GLN A 127 21.80 2.21 4.47
CA GLN A 127 21.27 2.59 5.78
C GLN A 127 20.54 1.43 6.45
N GLN A 128 20.66 1.32 7.77
CA GLN A 128 19.99 0.28 8.56
C GLN A 128 18.47 0.37 8.46
N ARG A 129 17.90 1.58 8.43
CA ARG A 129 16.47 1.80 8.18
C ARG A 129 16.02 1.17 6.87
N ASP A 130 16.68 1.51 5.76
CA ASP A 130 16.34 1.01 4.43
C ASP A 130 16.41 -0.52 4.40
N GLN A 131 17.43 -1.11 5.03
CA GLN A 131 17.55 -2.57 5.14
C GLN A 131 16.35 -3.21 5.86
N MET A 132 15.75 -2.56 6.86
CA MET A 132 14.55 -3.09 7.52
C MET A 132 13.33 -3.08 6.60
N TYR A 133 13.15 -2.02 5.81
CA TYR A 133 12.10 -1.98 4.79
C TYR A 133 12.30 -3.05 3.70
N TRP A 134 13.53 -3.23 3.23
CA TRP A 134 13.86 -4.32 2.30
C TRP A 134 13.53 -5.70 2.86
N ARG A 135 13.81 -5.94 4.16
CA ARG A 135 13.46 -7.20 4.83
C ARG A 135 11.94 -7.36 4.99
N CYS A 136 11.19 -6.29 5.27
CA CYS A 136 9.72 -6.33 5.31
C CYS A 136 9.14 -6.67 3.94
N ALA A 137 9.63 -6.04 2.87
CA ALA A 137 9.21 -6.31 1.51
C ALA A 137 9.55 -7.76 1.08
N LEU A 138 10.72 -8.28 1.46
CA LEU A 138 11.07 -9.69 1.25
C LEU A 138 10.10 -10.63 1.97
N ALA A 139 9.75 -10.36 3.23
CA ALA A 139 8.78 -11.16 3.97
C ALA A 139 7.39 -11.13 3.30
N GLN A 140 6.97 -9.97 2.78
CA GLN A 140 5.73 -9.83 2.01
C GLN A 140 5.75 -10.67 0.73
N LEU A 141 6.85 -10.67 -0.02
CA LEU A 141 7.03 -11.52 -1.21
C LEU A 141 6.90 -13.01 -0.85
N LEU A 142 7.58 -13.47 0.21
CA LEU A 142 7.51 -14.86 0.68
C LEU A 142 6.07 -15.24 1.06
N MET A 143 5.32 -14.33 1.68
CA MET A 143 3.90 -14.54 1.98
C MET A 143 3.01 -14.60 0.73
N GLN A 144 3.38 -13.93 -0.37
CA GLN A 144 2.68 -14.03 -1.66
C GLN A 144 2.98 -15.36 -2.36
N LEU A 145 4.19 -15.88 -2.20
CA LEU A 145 4.60 -17.20 -2.68
C LEU A 145 3.96 -18.36 -1.90
N GLY A 146 3.42 -18.09 -0.71
CA GLY A 146 2.75 -19.09 0.15
C GLY A 146 3.59 -19.57 1.34
N ASP A 147 4.82 -19.08 1.46
CA ASP A 147 5.80 -19.40 2.49
C ASP A 147 5.69 -18.44 3.68
N ALA A 148 4.63 -18.61 4.46
CA ALA A 148 4.34 -17.75 5.60
C ALA A 148 5.27 -17.98 6.82
N VAL A 149 5.89 -19.16 6.95
CA VAL A 149 6.77 -19.48 8.09
C VAL A 149 8.12 -18.75 7.99
N PRO A 150 8.85 -18.81 6.86
CA PRO A 150 10.08 -18.02 6.70
C PRO A 150 9.84 -16.51 6.83
N ALA A 151 8.71 -16.02 6.29
CA ALA A 151 8.31 -14.62 6.44
C ALA A 151 8.15 -14.22 7.91
N ALA A 152 7.46 -15.03 8.71
CA ALA A 152 7.30 -14.78 10.14
C ALA A 152 8.65 -14.74 10.87
N ASN A 153 9.57 -15.66 10.57
CA ASN A 153 10.89 -15.68 11.22
C ASN A 153 11.71 -14.42 10.92
N ILE A 154 11.64 -13.90 9.69
CA ILE A 154 12.29 -12.64 9.32
C ILE A 154 11.68 -11.49 10.11
N LEU A 155 10.35 -11.41 10.15
CA LEU A 155 9.62 -10.34 10.83
C LEU A 155 9.82 -10.39 12.37
N GLU A 156 9.87 -11.58 12.98
CA GLU A 156 10.20 -11.76 14.40
C GLU A 156 11.59 -11.19 14.73
N GLN A 157 12.59 -11.46 13.88
CA GLN A 157 13.95 -10.92 14.07
C GLN A 157 13.98 -9.39 13.94
N ILE A 158 13.26 -8.83 12.97
CA ILE A 158 13.14 -7.36 12.84
C ILE A 158 12.52 -6.77 14.10
N CYS A 159 11.43 -7.37 14.63
CA CYS A 159 10.80 -6.90 15.87
C CYS A 159 11.77 -6.93 17.06
N MET A 160 12.55 -8.02 17.21
CA MET A 160 13.55 -8.11 18.29
C MET A 160 14.60 -7.00 18.18
N GLN A 161 15.12 -6.76 16.97
CA GLN A 161 16.11 -5.70 16.73
C GLN A 161 15.55 -4.30 16.99
N LEU A 162 14.30 -4.04 16.58
CA LEU A 162 13.65 -2.74 16.78
C LEU A 162 13.27 -2.49 18.26
N ASP A 163 12.95 -3.54 19.01
CA ASP A 163 12.70 -3.45 20.46
C ASP A 163 14.00 -3.18 21.24
N GLU A 164 15.14 -3.75 20.83
CA GLU A 164 16.45 -3.54 21.45
C GLU A 164 16.99 -2.11 21.26
N GLU A 165 16.80 -1.52 20.08
CA GLU A 165 17.35 -0.20 19.75
C GLU A 165 16.47 0.97 20.25
N GLN A 166 15.36 0.72 20.96
CA GLN A 166 14.36 1.72 21.36
C GLN A 166 13.91 2.62 20.18
N LEU A 167 13.95 2.07 18.96
CA LEU A 167 13.57 2.77 17.74
C LEU A 167 12.07 3.10 17.65
N SER A 168 11.29 2.62 18.63
CA SER A 168 9.85 2.89 18.77
C SER A 168 9.50 4.38 18.90
N ILE A 169 10.44 5.22 19.31
CA ILE A 169 10.27 6.68 19.35
C ILE A 169 10.55 7.31 17.97
N TRP A 170 11.41 6.70 17.16
CA TRP A 170 11.96 7.30 15.94
C TRP A 170 11.26 6.84 14.66
N GLU A 171 10.78 5.60 14.58
CA GLU A 171 10.14 5.02 13.38
C GLU A 171 8.88 4.18 13.73
N PRO A 172 7.81 4.80 14.29
CA PRO A 172 6.61 4.07 14.69
C PRO A 172 5.84 3.46 13.51
N LYS A 173 5.96 4.08 12.32
CA LYS A 173 5.32 3.60 11.08
C LYS A 173 5.91 2.26 10.61
N LEU A 174 7.23 2.11 10.72
CA LEU A 174 7.91 0.85 10.39
C LEU A 174 7.44 -0.28 11.32
N LEU A 175 7.38 -0.02 12.63
CA LEU A 175 6.89 -1.01 13.60
C LEU A 175 5.45 -1.42 13.33
N ALA A 176 4.55 -0.46 13.10
CA ALA A 176 3.16 -0.75 12.74
C ALA A 176 3.08 -1.64 11.48
N HIS A 177 3.86 -1.32 10.45
CA HIS A 177 3.93 -2.09 9.22
C HIS A 177 4.47 -3.52 9.47
N THR A 178 5.56 -3.67 10.21
CA THR A 178 6.16 -4.97 10.55
C THR A 178 5.19 -5.83 11.37
N TYR A 179 4.52 -5.28 12.39
CA TYR A 179 3.54 -6.02 13.18
C TYR A 179 2.29 -6.41 12.37
N ASN A 180 1.85 -5.56 11.44
CA ASN A 180 0.76 -5.91 10.52
C ASN A 180 1.15 -7.11 9.63
N LEU A 181 2.32 -7.06 8.99
CA LEU A 181 2.83 -8.19 8.20
C LEU A 181 2.99 -9.45 9.05
N LEU A 182 3.49 -9.31 10.29
CA LEU A 182 3.67 -10.42 11.22
C LEU A 182 2.31 -11.05 11.58
N PHE A 183 1.31 -10.24 11.90
CA PHE A 183 -0.05 -10.69 12.17
C PHE A 183 -0.62 -11.45 10.96
N GLN A 184 -0.52 -10.89 9.75
CA GLN A 184 -0.98 -11.54 8.53
C GLN A 184 -0.26 -12.87 8.27
N SER A 185 1.04 -12.95 8.57
CA SER A 185 1.82 -14.17 8.44
C SER A 185 1.31 -15.28 9.37
N TYR A 186 1.04 -14.95 10.64
CA TYR A 186 0.44 -15.89 11.59
C TYR A 186 -0.99 -16.25 11.22
N GLN A 187 -1.81 -15.30 10.75
CA GLN A 187 -3.17 -15.58 10.32
C GLN A 187 -3.18 -16.58 9.15
N LYS A 188 -2.27 -16.45 8.19
CA LYS A 188 -2.08 -17.42 7.09
C LYS A 188 -1.64 -18.79 7.60
N GLN A 189 -0.76 -18.86 8.59
CA GLN A 189 -0.33 -20.12 9.22
C GLN A 189 -1.47 -20.77 10.02
N SER A 190 -2.27 -19.99 10.75
CA SER A 190 -3.41 -20.45 11.55
C SER A 190 -4.50 -21.09 10.69
N LYS A 191 -4.73 -20.55 9.47
CA LYS A 191 -5.65 -21.16 8.50
C LYS A 191 -5.23 -22.58 8.12
N LYS A 192 -3.92 -22.89 8.09
CA LYS A 192 -3.38 -24.23 7.84
C LYS A 192 -3.37 -25.11 9.11
N ASN A 193 -3.03 -24.52 10.27
CA ASN A 193 -2.89 -25.21 11.56
C ASN A 193 -3.83 -24.61 12.63
N LYS A 194 -5.13 -24.95 12.58
CA LYS A 194 -6.17 -24.33 13.43
C LYS A 194 -6.07 -24.65 14.92
N ASP A 195 -5.40 -25.75 15.28
CA ASP A 195 -5.34 -26.26 16.65
C ASP A 195 -4.04 -25.90 17.38
N ASP A 196 -3.12 -25.19 16.73
CA ASP A 196 -1.87 -24.77 17.34
C ASP A 196 -2.08 -23.61 18.34
N LYS A 197 -2.03 -23.95 19.63
CA LYS A 197 -2.18 -22.99 20.72
C LYS A 197 -1.04 -21.96 20.75
N CYS A 198 0.19 -22.38 20.47
CA CYS A 198 1.36 -21.49 20.47
C CYS A 198 1.21 -20.42 19.39
N LEU A 199 0.72 -20.81 18.22
CA LEU A 199 0.49 -19.88 17.12
C LEU A 199 -0.62 -18.86 17.42
N LYS A 200 -1.68 -19.27 18.13
CA LYS A 200 -2.73 -18.34 18.61
C LYS A 200 -2.16 -17.30 19.58
N GLU A 201 -1.34 -17.73 20.55
CA GLU A 201 -0.68 -16.82 21.49
C GLU A 201 0.25 -15.83 20.78
N LYS A 202 0.99 -16.27 19.76
CA LYS A 202 1.82 -15.38 18.93
C LYS A 202 0.99 -14.38 18.12
N LEU A 203 -0.14 -14.82 17.57
CA LEU A 203 -1.07 -13.98 16.81
C LEU A 203 -1.70 -12.90 17.70
N ASP A 204 -2.13 -13.26 18.91
CA ASP A 204 -2.70 -12.31 19.88
C ASP A 204 -1.67 -11.25 20.30
N LYS A 205 -0.43 -11.67 20.59
CA LYS A 205 0.67 -10.74 20.91
C LYS A 205 0.99 -9.78 19.78
N ALA A 206 1.02 -10.26 18.53
CA ALA A 206 1.24 -9.41 17.37
C ALA A 206 0.09 -8.39 17.19
N TYR A 207 -1.15 -8.82 17.45
CA TYR A 207 -2.32 -7.93 17.41
C TYR A 207 -2.29 -6.85 18.51
N GLU A 208 -1.92 -7.21 19.74
CA GLU A 208 -1.77 -6.25 20.84
C GLU A 208 -0.73 -5.16 20.50
N LYS A 209 0.40 -5.57 19.93
CA LYS A 209 1.44 -4.64 19.48
C LYS A 209 0.97 -3.78 18.33
N LEU A 210 0.27 -4.36 17.34
CA LEU A 210 -0.32 -3.58 16.25
C LEU A 210 -1.33 -2.54 16.78
N CYS A 211 -2.18 -2.89 17.75
CA CYS A 211 -3.11 -1.95 18.37
C CYS A 211 -2.40 -0.75 19.02
N TRP A 212 -1.21 -0.97 19.59
CA TRP A 212 -0.43 0.08 20.23
C TRP A 212 0.14 1.08 19.21
N PHE A 213 0.67 0.60 18.08
CA PHE A 213 1.34 1.45 17.09
C PHE A 213 0.40 1.98 15.99
N ASP A 214 -0.63 1.21 15.61
CA ASP A 214 -1.63 1.59 14.60
C ASP A 214 -2.99 0.93 14.90
N PRO A 215 -3.82 1.56 15.75
CA PRO A 215 -5.14 1.04 16.09
C PRO A 215 -6.12 1.04 14.90
N VAL A 216 -5.91 1.91 13.89
CA VAL A 216 -6.79 2.00 12.72
C VAL A 216 -6.65 0.73 11.88
N THR A 217 -5.42 0.34 11.59
CA THR A 217 -5.13 -0.91 10.87
C THR A 217 -5.51 -2.14 11.69
N ALA A 218 -5.33 -2.12 13.02
CA ALA A 218 -5.76 -3.24 13.87
C ALA A 218 -7.27 -3.50 13.77
N LEU A 219 -8.09 -2.43 13.77
CA LEU A 219 -9.54 -2.55 13.67
C LEU A 219 -10.01 -3.08 12.31
N SER A 220 -9.36 -2.66 11.22
CA SER A 220 -9.71 -3.14 9.88
C SER A 220 -9.42 -4.64 9.70
N VAL A 221 -8.32 -5.11 10.28
CA VAL A 221 -7.88 -6.51 10.19
C VAL A 221 -8.75 -7.46 11.04
N LYS A 222 -9.36 -6.97 12.14
CA LYS A 222 -10.30 -7.75 12.97
C LYS A 222 -11.69 -7.86 12.36
N GLY A 223 -12.09 -6.89 11.53
CA GLY A 223 -13.42 -6.82 10.92
C GLY A 223 -13.58 -7.62 9.61
N GLY A 224 -12.52 -8.25 9.10
CA GLY A 224 -12.49 -8.99 7.84
C GLY A 224 -12.50 -10.51 7.96
#